data_AF-A0A9F5J6L6-F1
#
_entry.id   AF-A0A9F5J6L6-F1
#
_cell.length_a   1.000
_cell.length_b   1.000
_cell.length_c   1.000
_cell.angle_alpha   90.00
_cell.angle_beta   90.00
_cell.angle_gamma   90.00
#
_symmetry.space_group_name_H-M   'P 1'
#
loop_
_entity.id
_entity.type
_entity.pdbx_description
1 polymer ?
#
loop_
_entity_poly.entity_id
_entity_poly.type
_entity_poly.pdbx_seq_one_letter_code
_entity_poly.pdbx_strand_id
1 'polypeptide(L)'
;MRNLKFLTVSFNLLTTLPVELFTLPNLQSLDVSYNELEYIPNEIQNLRNLTYLNVEGNLLYYLPCGILKLQLKQLLVENNFLHACFWKEIFLMQPQRLTDMAALCFVKHKLWKIYYEIPEEIQDIISNFEGCDCCNGPLYGKGFRFILIYRNVYGLRLPYQFSACSPVCYMAFVKPAALT
;
A
#
# COMPACT_ATOMS: atom_id res chain seq x y z
N MET A 1 3.40 -27.65 -7.17
CA MET A 1 2.80 -27.59 -5.82
C MET A 1 1.49 -26.78 -5.81
N ARG A 2 0.40 -27.25 -6.44
CA ARG A 2 -0.84 -26.45 -6.53
C ARG A 2 -1.72 -26.46 -5.28
N ASN A 3 -1.49 -27.40 -4.36
CA ASN A 3 -2.32 -27.61 -3.17
C ASN A 3 -1.61 -27.25 -1.85
N LEU A 4 -0.42 -26.66 -1.91
CA LEU A 4 0.32 -26.30 -0.71
C LEU A 4 -0.43 -25.19 0.05
N LYS A 5 -0.78 -25.47 1.31
CA LYS A 5 -1.49 -24.53 2.19
C LYS A 5 -0.61 -23.95 3.28
N PHE A 6 0.38 -24.72 3.74
CA PHE A 6 1.28 -24.35 4.82
C PHE A 6 2.70 -24.54 4.31
N LEU A 7 3.51 -23.49 4.41
CA LEU A 7 4.94 -23.55 4.13
C LEU A 7 5.69 -22.97 5.32
N THR A 8 6.55 -23.80 5.92
CA THR A 8 7.44 -23.41 7.01
C THR A 8 8.87 -23.70 6.57
N VAL A 9 9.69 -22.65 6.59
CA VAL A 9 11.11 -22.65 6.23
C VAL A 9 11.89 -21.82 7.25
N SER A 10 11.44 -21.82 8.50
CA SER A 10 12.06 -21.08 9.59
C SER A 10 13.40 -21.67 10.05
N PHE A 11 14.25 -20.85 10.68
CA PHE A 11 15.58 -21.24 11.17
C PHE A 11 16.50 -21.76 10.07
N ASN A 12 16.58 -21.01 8.97
CA ASN A 12 17.52 -21.29 7.87
C ASN A 12 18.37 -20.04 7.60
N LEU A 13 19.17 -20.08 6.53
CA LEU A 13 20.03 -18.97 6.09
C LEU A 13 19.51 -18.37 4.76
N LEU A 14 18.19 -18.29 4.62
CA LEU A 14 17.59 -17.75 3.40
C LEU A 14 17.79 -16.24 3.35
N THR A 15 18.44 -15.76 2.30
CA THR A 15 18.62 -14.32 2.03
C THR A 15 17.55 -13.76 1.09
N THR A 16 16.88 -14.61 0.34
CA THR A 16 15.79 -14.24 -0.58
C THR A 16 14.71 -15.33 -0.63
N LEU A 17 13.51 -14.95 -1.11
CA LEU A 17 12.43 -15.87 -1.44
C LEU A 17 12.23 -15.93 -2.96
N PRO A 18 12.08 -17.12 -3.56
CA PRO A 18 11.89 -17.25 -5.00
C PRO A 18 10.54 -16.65 -5.42
N VAL A 19 10.49 -15.97 -6.57
CA VAL A 19 9.28 -15.27 -7.04
C VAL A 19 8.10 -16.23 -7.26
N GLU A 20 8.40 -17.47 -7.62
CA GLU A 20 7.44 -18.53 -7.85
C GLU A 20 6.65 -18.88 -6.58
N LEU A 21 7.20 -18.64 -5.39
CA LEU A 21 6.50 -18.81 -4.12
C LEU A 21 5.20 -18.00 -4.09
N PHE A 22 5.23 -16.79 -4.63
CA PHE A 22 4.10 -15.85 -4.62
C PHE A 22 3.02 -16.19 -5.66
N THR A 23 3.22 -17.27 -6.42
CA THR A 23 2.23 -17.78 -7.38
C THR A 23 1.40 -18.94 -6.81
N LEU A 24 1.66 -19.36 -5.57
CA LEU A 24 0.95 -20.46 -4.93
C LEU A 24 -0.49 -20.05 -4.56
N PRO A 25 -1.51 -20.54 -5.27
CA PRO A 25 -2.87 -19.99 -5.17
C PRO A 25 -3.56 -20.35 -3.86
N ASN A 26 -3.10 -21.42 -3.19
CA ASN A 26 -3.76 -22.00 -2.02
C ASN A 26 -2.99 -21.79 -0.71
N LEU A 27 -1.89 -21.02 -0.74
CA LEU A 27 -1.08 -20.81 0.45
C LEU A 27 -1.85 -19.97 1.47
N GLN A 28 -1.96 -20.50 2.70
CA GLN A 28 -2.71 -19.92 3.81
C GLN A 28 -1.81 -19.48 4.96
N SER A 29 -0.68 -20.17 5.14
CA SER A 29 0.33 -19.87 6.15
C SER A 29 1.73 -19.91 5.54
N LEU A 30 2.50 -18.86 5.77
CA LEU A 30 3.89 -18.76 5.40
C LEU A 30 4.72 -18.38 6.63
N ASP A 31 5.63 -19.26 7.03
CA ASP A 31 6.61 -19.02 8.08
C ASP A 31 8.03 -19.09 7.51
N VAL A 32 8.68 -17.94 7.48
CA VAL A 32 10.07 -17.75 7.06
C VAL A 32 10.88 -17.06 8.17
N SER A 33 10.43 -17.21 9.41
CA SER A 33 11.09 -16.59 10.57
C SER A 33 12.51 -17.12 10.80
N TYR A 34 13.36 -16.34 11.46
CA TYR A 34 14.74 -16.69 11.78
C TYR A 34 15.52 -17.09 10.54
N ASN A 35 15.60 -16.16 9.59
CA ASN A 35 16.36 -16.23 8.35
C ASN A 35 17.16 -14.92 8.17
N GLU A 36 17.76 -14.72 7.00
CA GLU A 36 18.57 -13.53 6.68
C GLU A 36 17.89 -12.66 5.61
N LEU A 37 16.55 -12.62 5.58
CA LEU A 37 15.81 -11.89 4.55
C LEU A 37 15.92 -10.37 4.79
N GLU A 38 16.45 -9.64 3.80
CA GLU A 38 16.53 -8.18 3.83
C GLU A 38 15.26 -7.48 3.31
N TYR A 39 14.49 -8.17 2.45
CA TYR A 39 13.23 -7.66 1.92
C TYR A 39 12.24 -8.79 1.62
N ILE A 40 10.96 -8.42 1.61
CA ILE A 40 9.88 -9.23 1.04
C ILE A 40 9.44 -8.55 -0.26
N PRO A 41 9.33 -9.27 -1.38
CA PRO A 41 8.90 -8.69 -2.66
C PRO A 41 7.40 -8.38 -2.66
N ASN A 42 7.00 -7.38 -3.44
CA ASN A 42 5.62 -6.85 -3.45
C ASN A 42 4.60 -7.86 -4.03
N GLU A 43 5.10 -8.83 -4.79
CA GLU A 43 4.39 -10.00 -5.30
C GLU A 43 3.70 -10.79 -4.20
N ILE A 44 4.07 -10.62 -2.92
CA ILE A 44 3.33 -11.21 -1.79
C ILE A 44 1.83 -10.91 -1.81
N GLN A 45 1.41 -9.78 -2.43
CA GLN A 45 0.00 -9.45 -2.66
C GLN A 45 -0.78 -10.50 -3.47
N ASN A 46 -0.08 -11.37 -4.22
CA ASN A 46 -0.68 -12.40 -5.06
C ASN A 46 -1.12 -13.62 -4.25
N LEU A 47 -0.64 -13.78 -3.02
CA LEU A 47 -1.03 -14.85 -2.11
C LEU A 47 -2.40 -14.54 -1.46
N ARG A 48 -3.46 -14.49 -2.27
CA ARG A 48 -4.80 -14.02 -1.87
C ARG A 48 -5.43 -14.77 -0.70
N ASN A 49 -5.01 -16.01 -0.47
CA ASN A 49 -5.50 -16.87 0.60
C ASN A 49 -4.62 -16.84 1.87
N LEU A 50 -3.53 -16.06 1.88
CA LEU A 50 -2.63 -15.97 3.02
C LEU A 50 -3.32 -15.26 4.18
N THR A 51 -3.35 -15.94 5.32
CA THR A 51 -3.97 -15.45 6.55
C THR A 51 -2.98 -15.36 7.71
N TYR A 52 -1.85 -16.07 7.62
CA TYR A 52 -0.77 -16.02 8.61
C TYR A 52 0.55 -15.80 7.89
N LEU A 53 1.30 -14.79 8.34
CA LEU A 53 2.64 -14.49 7.86
C LEU A 53 3.58 -14.28 9.05
N ASN A 54 4.64 -15.09 9.12
CA ASN A 54 5.71 -14.92 10.10
C ASN A 54 7.03 -14.63 9.39
N VAL A 55 7.57 -13.44 9.63
CA VAL A 55 8.87 -12.96 9.15
C VAL A 55 9.75 -12.49 10.30
N GLU A 56 9.44 -12.89 11.53
CA GLU A 56 10.21 -12.56 12.74
C GLU A 56 11.68 -12.98 12.61
N GLY A 57 12.61 -12.24 13.21
CA GLY A 57 14.02 -12.66 13.25
C GLY A 57 14.70 -12.63 11.89
N ASN A 58 14.41 -11.62 11.07
CA ASN A 58 15.04 -11.39 9.77
C ASN A 58 15.76 -10.04 9.76
N LEU A 59 16.28 -9.63 8.59
CA LEU A 59 17.01 -8.37 8.41
C LEU A 59 16.15 -7.28 7.73
N LEU A 60 14.82 -7.33 7.88
CA LEU A 60 13.91 -6.46 7.14
C LEU A 60 13.98 -5.00 7.62
N TYR A 61 14.20 -4.07 6.69
CA TYR A 61 14.13 -2.62 6.95
C TYR A 61 12.73 -2.04 6.69
N TYR A 62 12.00 -2.70 5.79
CA TYR A 62 10.64 -2.36 5.38
C TYR A 62 9.88 -3.62 4.92
N LEU A 63 8.56 -3.52 4.92
CA LEU A 63 7.62 -4.41 4.28
C LEU A 63 7.09 -3.77 2.99
N PRO A 64 6.71 -4.54 1.97
CA PRO A 64 6.05 -4.00 0.79
C PRO A 64 4.57 -3.72 1.07
N CYS A 65 4.00 -2.66 0.48
CA CYS A 65 2.57 -2.35 0.62
C CYS A 65 1.65 -3.49 0.16
N GLY A 66 2.13 -4.44 -0.64
CA GLY A 66 1.41 -5.64 -1.04
C GLY A 66 0.86 -6.46 0.12
N ILE A 67 1.49 -6.42 1.30
CA ILE A 67 0.96 -7.08 2.51
C ILE A 67 -0.38 -6.49 2.94
N LEU A 68 -0.60 -5.18 2.74
CA LEU A 68 -1.86 -4.52 3.09
C LEU A 68 -3.05 -4.99 2.24
N LYS A 69 -2.79 -5.63 1.09
CA LYS A 69 -3.83 -6.19 0.21
C LYS A 69 -4.25 -7.60 0.63
N LEU A 70 -3.58 -8.19 1.61
CA LEU A 70 -3.85 -9.53 2.10
C LEU A 70 -4.84 -9.47 3.27
N GLN A 71 -5.69 -10.49 3.37
CA GLN A 71 -6.60 -10.65 4.51
C GLN A 71 -5.90 -11.39 5.65
N LEU A 72 -4.74 -10.88 6.07
CA LEU A 72 -4.00 -11.46 7.19
C LEU A 72 -4.85 -11.39 8.45
N LYS A 73 -4.77 -12.43 9.27
CA LYS A 73 -5.29 -12.48 10.64
C LYS A 73 -4.17 -12.21 11.63
N GLN A 74 -2.95 -12.59 11.27
CA GLN A 74 -1.76 -12.44 12.09
C GLN A 74 -0.54 -12.16 11.22
N LEU A 75 0.26 -11.18 11.67
CA LEU A 75 1.52 -10.78 11.08
C LEU A 75 2.55 -10.68 12.19
N LEU A 76 3.56 -11.54 12.18
CA LEU A 76 4.68 -11.52 13.13
C LEU A 76 5.91 -10.95 12.43
N VAL A 77 6.42 -9.84 12.96
CA VAL A 77 7.48 -9.02 12.33
C VAL A 77 8.53 -8.57 13.34
N GLU A 78 8.47 -9.08 14.58
CA GLU A 78 9.41 -8.72 15.63
C GLU A 78 10.85 -9.12 15.24
N ASN A 79 11.84 -8.62 15.98
CA ASN A 79 13.25 -8.96 15.74
C ASN A 79 13.71 -8.72 14.28
N ASN A 80 13.30 -7.58 13.72
CA ASN A 80 13.75 -7.05 12.43
C ASN A 80 14.31 -5.62 12.62
N PHE A 81 14.86 -5.02 11.56
CA PHE A 81 15.36 -3.64 11.55
C PHE A 81 14.33 -2.62 11.01
N LEU A 82 13.05 -2.88 11.24
CA LEU A 82 11.96 -2.09 10.67
C LEU A 82 11.98 -0.65 11.22
N HIS A 83 12.09 0.33 10.31
CA HIS A 83 11.95 1.74 10.65
C HIS A 83 10.49 2.06 11.04
N ALA A 84 10.22 3.10 11.83
CA ALA A 84 8.84 3.49 12.19
C ALA A 84 7.90 3.77 10.99
N CYS A 85 8.46 3.93 9.78
CA CYS A 85 7.74 4.15 8.52
C CYS A 85 8.00 3.02 7.51
N PHE A 86 8.13 1.77 7.99
CA PHE A 86 8.58 0.56 7.31
C PHE A 86 7.85 0.12 6.03
N TRP A 87 7.17 0.96 5.24
CA TRP A 87 6.67 0.54 3.92
C TRP A 87 7.58 1.02 2.79
N LYS A 88 8.03 0.14 1.89
CA LYS A 88 8.99 0.47 0.81
C LYS A 88 8.52 1.65 -0.04
N GLU A 89 7.23 1.65 -0.37
CA GLU A 89 6.60 2.63 -1.25
C GLU A 89 6.46 4.02 -0.59
N ILE A 90 6.63 4.13 0.73
CA ILE A 90 6.73 5.42 1.43
C ILE A 90 7.98 6.20 0.99
N PHE A 91 9.08 5.51 0.69
CA PHE A 91 10.34 6.16 0.28
C PHE A 91 10.30 6.67 -1.16
N LEU A 92 9.37 6.18 -1.98
CA LEU A 92 9.19 6.61 -3.37
C LEU A 92 8.26 7.84 -3.41
N MET A 93 8.76 9.00 -2.94
CA MET A 93 8.05 10.27 -3.05
C MET A 93 7.79 10.60 -4.53
N GLN A 94 6.55 10.40 -4.98
CA GLN A 94 6.06 10.92 -6.26
C GLN A 94 5.04 12.03 -5.97
N PRO A 95 5.46 13.31 -5.99
CA PRO A 95 4.55 14.42 -5.74
C PRO A 95 3.48 14.50 -6.83
N GLN A 96 2.30 15.02 -6.48
CA GLN A 96 1.24 15.28 -7.45
C GLN A 96 1.75 16.18 -8.57
N ARG A 97 1.47 15.79 -9.81
CA ARG A 97 1.80 16.60 -10.97
C ARG A 97 0.79 17.73 -11.11
N LEU A 98 1.21 18.83 -11.74
CA LEU A 98 0.31 19.94 -12.05
C LEU A 98 -0.90 19.48 -12.90
N THR A 99 -0.68 18.52 -13.80
CA THR A 99 -1.73 17.90 -14.62
C THR A 99 -2.80 17.20 -13.78
N ASP A 100 -2.40 16.52 -12.71
CA ASP A 100 -3.31 15.81 -11.80
C ASP A 100 -4.21 16.82 -11.06
N MET A 101 -3.62 17.94 -10.63
CA MET A 101 -4.36 19.05 -10.01
C MET A 101 -5.28 19.77 -10.98
N ALA A 102 -4.81 19.99 -12.21
CA ALA A 102 -5.62 20.62 -13.25
C ALA A 102 -6.85 19.77 -13.58
N ALA A 103 -6.68 18.46 -13.75
CA ALA A 103 -7.78 17.52 -13.97
C ALA A 103 -8.78 17.51 -12.79
N LEU A 104 -8.27 17.47 -11.56
CA LEU A 104 -9.13 17.55 -10.38
C LEU A 104 -9.94 18.85 -10.34
N CYS A 105 -9.31 20.00 -10.57
CA CYS A 105 -9.98 21.29 -10.62
C CYS A 105 -11.02 21.34 -11.74
N PHE A 106 -10.65 20.87 -12.93
CA PHE A 106 -11.54 20.81 -14.09
C PHE A 106 -12.83 20.05 -13.75
N VAL A 107 -12.68 18.90 -13.10
CA VAL A 107 -13.83 18.07 -12.75
C VAL A 107 -14.62 18.64 -11.57
N LYS A 108 -13.94 19.07 -10.52
CA LYS A 108 -14.57 19.65 -9.32
C LYS A 108 -15.44 20.86 -9.65
N HIS A 109 -15.01 21.69 -10.59
CA HIS A 109 -15.73 22.89 -11.02
C HIS A 109 -16.67 22.66 -12.21
N LYS A 110 -16.85 21.41 -12.66
CA LYS A 110 -17.74 21.04 -13.78
C LYS A 110 -17.41 21.82 -15.06
N LEU A 111 -16.13 22.08 -15.30
CA LEU A 111 -15.68 22.93 -16.43
C LEU A 111 -15.99 22.31 -17.80
N TRP A 112 -16.21 21.00 -17.86
CA TRP A 112 -16.72 20.32 -19.07
C TRP A 112 -18.08 20.85 -19.56
N LYS A 113 -18.83 21.56 -18.71
CA LYS A 113 -20.07 22.23 -19.11
C LYS A 113 -19.83 23.58 -19.81
N ILE A 114 -18.62 24.12 -19.67
CA ILE A 114 -18.23 25.45 -20.15
C ILE A 114 -17.40 25.34 -21.42
N TYR A 115 -16.51 24.35 -21.48
CA TYR A 115 -15.67 24.10 -22.66
C TYR A 115 -16.37 23.10 -23.60
N TYR A 116 -16.66 23.55 -24.83
CA TYR A 116 -17.36 22.76 -25.86
C TYR A 116 -16.45 21.73 -26.55
N GLU A 117 -15.15 22.00 -26.61
CA GLU A 117 -14.14 21.10 -27.16
C GLU A 117 -13.06 20.85 -26.11
N ILE A 118 -12.89 19.60 -25.71
CA ILE A 118 -11.85 19.14 -24.79
C ILE A 118 -10.91 18.25 -25.61
N PRO A 119 -9.61 18.56 -25.70
CA PRO A 119 -8.62 17.70 -26.37
C PRO A 119 -8.63 16.27 -25.85
N GLU A 120 -8.40 15.28 -26.72
CA GLU A 120 -8.40 13.85 -26.36
C GLU A 120 -7.47 13.53 -25.19
N GLU A 121 -6.27 14.12 -25.17
CA GLU A 121 -5.30 13.96 -24.06
C GLU A 121 -5.89 14.32 -22.69
N ILE A 122 -6.74 15.35 -22.64
CA ILE A 122 -7.40 15.79 -21.41
C ILE A 122 -8.57 14.86 -21.08
N GLN A 123 -9.28 14.35 -22.08
CA GLN A 123 -10.34 13.37 -21.88
C GLN A 123 -9.79 12.07 -21.29
N ASP A 124 -8.63 11.61 -21.76
CA ASP A 124 -7.94 10.42 -21.24
C ASP A 124 -7.55 10.60 -19.77
N ILE A 125 -6.99 11.76 -19.42
CA ILE A 125 -6.64 12.07 -18.03
C ILE A 125 -7.89 12.10 -17.14
N ILE A 126 -8.97 12.74 -17.58
CA ILE A 126 -10.22 12.86 -16.81
C ILE A 126 -10.89 11.49 -16.62
N SER A 127 -10.75 10.59 -17.58
CA SER A 127 -11.33 9.24 -17.56
C SER A 127 -10.55 8.27 -16.68
N ASN A 128 -9.25 8.53 -16.46
CA ASN A 128 -8.37 7.66 -15.69
C ASN A 128 -8.12 8.20 -14.26
N PHE A 129 -9.01 7.86 -13.33
CA PHE A 129 -8.89 8.24 -11.92
C PHE A 129 -9.07 7.06 -10.97
N GLU A 130 -8.43 7.17 -9.81
CA GLU A 130 -8.64 6.28 -8.65
C GLU A 130 -9.51 6.98 -7.60
N GLY A 131 -9.84 6.28 -6.50
CA GLY A 131 -10.56 6.86 -5.37
C GLY A 131 -9.63 7.60 -4.40
N CYS A 132 -10.04 8.77 -3.91
CA CYS A 132 -9.39 9.47 -2.83
C CYS A 132 -9.76 8.86 -1.48
N ASP A 133 -8.78 8.47 -0.67
CA ASP A 133 -9.03 7.87 0.66
C ASP A 133 -9.62 8.87 1.67
N CYS A 134 -9.50 10.17 1.41
CA CYS A 134 -9.96 11.23 2.31
C CYS A 134 -11.41 11.67 2.07
N CYS A 135 -11.83 11.77 0.80
CA CYS A 135 -13.13 12.34 0.43
C CYS A 135 -13.97 11.42 -0.45
N ASN A 136 -13.46 10.23 -0.79
CA ASN A 136 -14.06 9.29 -1.76
C ASN A 136 -14.33 9.90 -3.14
N GLY A 137 -13.72 11.05 -3.45
CA GLY A 137 -13.80 11.72 -4.75
C GLY A 137 -12.73 11.23 -5.74
N PRO A 138 -12.70 11.78 -6.96
CA PRO A 138 -11.72 11.39 -7.98
C PRO A 138 -10.30 11.79 -7.56
N LEU A 139 -9.37 10.87 -7.76
CA LEU A 139 -7.95 11.02 -7.52
C LEU A 139 -7.19 10.80 -8.83
N TYR A 140 -6.61 11.87 -9.35
CA TYR A 140 -5.79 11.82 -10.56
C TYR A 140 -4.32 11.61 -10.21
N GLY A 141 -3.63 10.81 -11.02
CA GLY A 141 -2.23 10.43 -10.77
C GLY A 141 -2.07 9.60 -9.49
N LYS A 142 -0.91 9.74 -8.82
CA LYS A 142 -0.60 8.98 -7.60
C LYS A 142 -1.14 9.60 -6.31
N GLY A 143 -1.79 10.76 -6.39
CA GLY A 143 -2.34 11.46 -5.22
C GLY A 143 -1.28 12.09 -4.32
N PHE A 144 -1.71 12.97 -3.42
CA PHE A 144 -0.87 13.39 -2.30
C PHE A 144 -0.84 12.26 -1.28
N ARG A 145 0.28 11.55 -1.22
CA ARG A 145 0.45 10.40 -0.32
C ARG A 145 0.95 10.86 1.04
N PHE A 146 0.32 10.36 2.09
CA PHE A 146 0.68 10.65 3.45
C PHE A 146 0.44 9.44 4.34
N ILE A 147 1.01 9.46 5.53
CA ILE A 147 0.87 8.38 6.50
C ILE A 147 0.05 8.87 7.66
N LEU A 148 -0.90 8.05 8.10
CA LEU A 148 -1.50 8.18 9.42
C LEU A 148 -1.23 6.91 10.21
N ILE A 149 -0.87 7.10 11.48
CA ILE A 149 -0.71 6.01 12.43
C ILE A 149 -2.09 5.74 13.01
N TYR A 150 -2.74 4.65 12.60
CA TYR A 150 -3.99 4.22 13.21
C TYR A 150 -3.68 3.28 14.39
N ARG A 151 -4.38 3.46 15.51
CA ARG A 151 -4.33 2.49 16.62
C ARG A 151 -5.26 1.31 16.30
N ASN A 152 -4.81 0.10 16.61
CA ASN A 152 -5.61 -1.13 16.74
C ASN A 152 -6.00 -1.86 15.45
N VAL A 153 -5.04 -2.10 14.56
CA VAL A 153 -5.20 -3.18 13.58
C VAL A 153 -4.17 -4.26 13.92
N TYR A 154 -4.64 -5.48 14.16
CA TYR A 154 -3.85 -6.62 14.67
C TYR A 154 -3.14 -6.41 16.01
N GLY A 155 -3.62 -5.47 16.85
CA GLY A 155 -2.97 -5.13 18.13
C GLY A 155 -1.69 -4.30 18.00
N LEU A 156 -1.35 -3.88 16.78
CA LEU A 156 -0.16 -3.08 16.46
C LEU A 156 -0.55 -1.63 16.14
N ARG A 157 0.38 -0.70 16.37
CA ARG A 157 0.31 0.68 15.83
C ARG A 157 0.95 0.68 14.45
N LEU A 158 0.12 0.54 13.43
CA LEU A 158 0.60 0.44 12.05
C LEU A 158 0.45 1.80 11.35
N PRO A 159 1.50 2.29 10.67
CA PRO A 159 1.38 3.39 9.74
C PRO A 159 0.60 2.92 8.51
N TYR A 160 -0.49 3.58 8.20
CA TYR A 160 -1.28 3.36 6.99
C TYR A 160 -0.97 4.47 5.99
N GLN A 161 -0.70 4.08 4.75
CA GLN A 161 -0.57 5.02 3.65
C GLN A 161 -1.97 5.38 3.13
N PHE A 162 -2.24 6.68 3.05
CA PHE A 162 -3.44 7.25 2.48
C PHE A 162 -3.09 8.14 1.29
N SER A 163 -4.08 8.36 0.44
CA SER A 163 -3.97 9.12 -0.80
C SER A 163 -5.05 10.21 -0.77
N ALA A 164 -4.61 11.46 -0.68
CA ALA A 164 -5.52 12.61 -0.81
C ALA A 164 -5.54 13.11 -2.25
N CYS A 165 -6.71 13.51 -2.73
CA CYS A 165 -6.85 14.09 -4.06
C CYS A 165 -6.19 15.47 -4.15
N SER A 166 -6.01 16.20 -3.05
CA SER A 166 -5.32 17.49 -3.03
C SER A 166 -4.79 17.80 -1.61
N PRO A 167 -3.83 18.73 -1.47
CA PRO A 167 -3.37 19.20 -0.16
C PRO A 167 -4.50 19.73 0.73
N VAL A 168 -5.49 20.41 0.15
CA VAL A 168 -6.67 20.92 0.88
C VAL A 168 -7.50 19.76 1.43
N CYS A 169 -7.69 18.71 0.64
CA CYS A 169 -8.41 17.52 1.06
C CYS A 169 -7.69 16.77 2.19
N TYR A 170 -6.36 16.66 2.11
CA TYR A 170 -5.53 16.13 3.20
C TYR A 170 -5.71 16.92 4.49
N MET A 171 -5.57 18.25 4.43
CA MET A 171 -5.68 19.11 5.60
C MET A 171 -7.06 19.02 6.26
N ALA A 172 -8.12 18.88 5.46
CA ALA A 172 -9.48 18.69 5.97
C ALA A 172 -9.67 17.32 6.64
N PHE A 173 -8.99 16.29 6.16
CA PHE A 173 -9.06 14.92 6.68
C PHE A 173 -8.26 14.74 7.98
N VAL A 174 -7.09 15.36 8.09
CA VAL A 174 -6.21 15.19 9.26
C VAL A 174 -6.58 16.12 10.42
N LYS A 175 -7.20 17.29 10.16
CA LYS A 175 -7.62 18.23 11.20
C LYS A 175 -8.52 17.60 12.29
N PRO A 176 -9.58 16.84 11.96
CA PRO A 176 -10.41 16.18 12.97
C PRO A 176 -9.68 15.08 13.75
N ALA A 177 -8.73 14.38 13.11
CA ALA A 177 -8.00 13.25 13.70
C ALA A 177 -6.96 13.67 14.76
N ALA A 178 -6.61 14.96 14.85
CA ALA A 178 -5.69 15.50 15.86
C ALA A 178 -6.38 15.88 17.19
N LEU A 179 -7.72 15.81 17.26
CA LEU A 179 -8.54 16.21 18.42
C LEU A 179 -9.15 15.01 19.19
N THR A 180 -8.76 13.79 18.84
CA THR A 180 -9.16 12.51 19.46
C THR A 180 -7.94 11.68 19.83
#